data_AF-A0A7J8JRY4-F1
#
_entry.id   AF-A0A7J8JRY4-F1
#
_cell.length_a   1.000
_cell.length_b   1.000
_cell.length_c   1.000
_cell.angle_alpha   90.00
_cell.angle_beta   90.00
_cell.angle_gamma   90.00
#
_symmetry.space_group_name_H-M   'P 1'
#
loop_
_entity.id
_entity.type
_entity.pdbx_description
1 polymer ?
#
loop_
_entity_poly.entity_id
_entity_poly.type
_entity_poly.pdbx_seq_one_letter_code
_entity_poly.pdbx_strand_id
1 'polypeptide(L)'
;MFHDEEHARACGLPEDTLVLPPASPDQRIIYTVMECQPLFDSCDMTITEWVQIAQIIERHYEQYHGFVVIHGTDTMAFAASVLSFVLENLQKTVILTGAQVPIHELWNDGRENLLGALLMAGQYVIPEVCLFFQNQLFRGTRVTKVDTRRFAAFCSPNLPPLAVLGAEVTINRELVRKVRAEGPLVVHRSMEHDVGLLRLYPGIQATLVRAFLQPPLKGVVMETFGSGNGPTKADLLRELQEAAERGLLILNCTHCLRGTVTSDYASSMATAGAGIVPGFDMMSEAALAKLSFVLGQPGLSLDDRKELLVRDLRGEMTLPRAEERRPSRQSGTLGLRVAQLLSLRQETDAVRDALTPSLACAAAHAGDLEALQTLAELASECHWAPAGSRGLPVGPGAGGCWDGAVQAEAAGDLEVVTLLQSLQGGADVLAPGPEVLPVV
;
A
#
# COMPACT_ATOMS: atom_id res chain seq x y z
N MET A 1 -13.04 -31.63 6.60
CA MET A 1 -12.80 -30.28 7.18
C MET A 1 -13.91 -29.29 6.85
N PHE A 2 -14.57 -29.39 5.69
CA PHE A 2 -15.61 -28.43 5.27
C PHE A 2 -17.05 -28.80 5.65
N HIS A 3 -17.30 -30.02 6.12
CA HIS A 3 -18.62 -30.46 6.48
C HIS A 3 -18.57 -31.43 7.67
N ASP A 4 -19.36 -31.16 8.71
CA ASP A 4 -19.66 -32.05 9.83
C ASP A 4 -21.03 -32.71 9.59
N GLU A 5 -21.01 -33.88 8.94
CA GLU A 5 -22.21 -34.63 8.54
C GLU A 5 -23.07 -35.06 9.73
N GLU A 6 -22.45 -35.39 10.86
CA GLU A 6 -23.16 -35.86 12.05
C GLU A 6 -24.02 -34.72 12.61
N HIS A 7 -23.43 -33.53 12.75
CA HIS A 7 -24.15 -32.35 13.18
C HIS A 7 -25.22 -31.92 12.17
N ALA A 8 -24.91 -31.94 10.88
CA ALA A 8 -25.87 -31.59 9.83
C ALA A 8 -27.12 -32.48 9.87
N ARG A 9 -26.94 -33.80 10.02
CA ARG A 9 -28.05 -34.76 10.17
C ARG A 9 -28.82 -34.55 11.47
N ALA A 10 -28.12 -34.30 12.58
CA ALA A 10 -28.76 -34.07 13.88
C ALA A 10 -29.64 -32.81 13.91
N CYS A 11 -29.22 -31.75 13.21
CA CYS A 11 -29.95 -30.49 13.11
C CYS A 11 -30.96 -30.45 11.96
N GLY A 12 -30.99 -31.46 11.09
CA GLY A 12 -31.87 -31.50 9.92
C GLY A 12 -31.57 -30.36 8.93
N LEU A 13 -30.29 -30.04 8.70
CA LEU A 13 -29.91 -28.99 7.76
C LEU A 13 -30.27 -29.39 6.31
N PRO A 14 -30.63 -28.42 5.45
CA PRO A 14 -30.84 -28.66 4.02
C PRO A 14 -29.61 -29.24 3.32
N GLU A 15 -29.79 -29.98 2.22
CA GLU A 15 -28.68 -30.62 1.49
C GLU A 15 -27.68 -29.62 0.87
N ASP A 16 -28.13 -28.40 0.54
CA ASP A 16 -27.30 -27.32 -0.01
C ASP A 16 -26.54 -26.52 1.07
N THR A 17 -26.73 -26.89 2.33
CA THR A 17 -26.22 -26.17 3.49
C THR A 17 -25.19 -27.01 4.24
N LEU A 18 -23.98 -26.46 4.37
CA LEU A 18 -22.84 -27.12 4.99
C LEU A 18 -22.53 -26.48 6.34
N VAL A 19 -22.00 -27.27 7.27
CA VAL A 19 -21.59 -26.81 8.59
C VAL A 19 -20.14 -27.21 8.84
N LEU A 20 -19.31 -26.24 9.21
CA LEU A 20 -17.93 -26.53 9.60
C LEU A 20 -17.89 -27.27 10.96
N PRO A 21 -16.88 -28.13 11.17
CA PRO A 21 -16.55 -28.62 12.51
C PRO A 21 -16.38 -27.45 13.51
N PRO A 22 -16.66 -27.68 14.80
CA PRO A 22 -16.60 -26.60 15.80
C PRO A 22 -15.19 -26.06 15.94
N ALA A 23 -15.02 -24.74 15.75
CA ALA A 23 -13.77 -24.03 16.05
C ALA A 23 -13.65 -23.72 17.56
N SER A 24 -14.79 -23.58 18.24
CA SER A 24 -14.93 -23.43 19.69
C SER A 24 -16.25 -24.08 20.14
N PRO A 25 -16.44 -24.38 21.44
CA PRO A 25 -17.61 -25.13 21.93
C PRO A 25 -18.97 -24.51 21.56
N ASP A 26 -19.05 -23.19 21.46
CA ASP A 26 -20.32 -22.45 21.32
C ASP A 26 -20.48 -21.77 19.95
N GLN A 27 -19.55 -21.95 19.01
CA GLN A 27 -19.60 -21.28 17.70
C GLN A 27 -19.43 -22.27 16.55
N ARG A 28 -20.46 -22.37 15.71
CA ARG A 28 -20.45 -23.11 14.46
C ARG A 28 -20.72 -22.18 13.30
N ILE A 29 -20.05 -22.45 12.18
CA ILE A 29 -20.21 -21.72 10.93
C ILE A 29 -21.01 -22.60 10.00
N ILE A 30 -22.20 -22.13 9.66
CA ILE A 30 -23.09 -22.73 8.66
C ILE A 30 -23.00 -21.85 7.42
N TYR A 31 -22.83 -22.47 6.25
CA TYR A 31 -22.68 -21.76 4.99
C TYR A 31 -23.40 -22.51 3.86
N THR A 32 -23.91 -21.75 2.90
CA THR A 32 -24.57 -22.27 1.70
C THR A 32 -23.65 -22.01 0.51
N VAL A 33 -23.57 -22.98 -0.41
CA VAL A 33 -22.77 -22.83 -1.64
C VAL A 33 -23.67 -22.37 -2.78
N MET A 34 -23.40 -21.18 -3.30
CA MET A 34 -24.07 -20.67 -4.50
C MET A 34 -23.10 -20.69 -5.67
N GLU A 35 -23.29 -21.63 -6.59
CA GLU A 35 -22.47 -21.75 -7.79
C GLU A 35 -23.02 -20.87 -8.92
N CYS A 36 -22.23 -19.88 -9.36
CA CYS A 36 -22.58 -19.04 -10.50
C CYS A 36 -22.53 -19.85 -11.80
N GLN A 37 -23.44 -19.55 -12.74
CA GLN A 37 -23.44 -20.16 -14.06
C GLN A 37 -23.49 -19.09 -15.17
N PRO A 38 -22.53 -19.09 -16.11
CA PRO A 38 -21.35 -19.98 -16.17
C PRO A 38 -20.31 -19.65 -15.09
N LEU A 39 -19.39 -20.59 -14.84
CA LEU A 39 -18.14 -20.30 -14.15
C LEU A 39 -17.18 -19.58 -15.11
N PHE A 40 -16.41 -18.63 -14.59
CA PHE A 40 -15.49 -17.82 -15.38
C PHE A 40 -14.04 -18.09 -14.99
N ASP A 41 -13.15 -18.11 -15.99
CA ASP A 41 -11.76 -17.75 -15.75
C ASP A 41 -11.71 -16.25 -15.39
N SER A 42 -10.95 -15.88 -14.37
CA SER A 42 -10.88 -14.49 -13.93
C SER A 42 -10.36 -13.53 -15.01
N CYS A 43 -9.60 -14.02 -16.00
CA CYS A 43 -9.14 -13.24 -17.13
C CYS A 43 -10.28 -12.77 -18.05
N ASP A 44 -11.40 -13.48 -18.07
CA ASP A 44 -12.58 -13.15 -18.88
C ASP A 44 -13.60 -12.30 -18.12
N MET A 45 -13.36 -12.02 -16.83
CA MET A 45 -14.27 -11.22 -16.01
C MET A 45 -14.08 -9.73 -16.24
N THR A 46 -15.19 -9.01 -16.24
CA THR A 46 -15.24 -7.55 -16.40
C THR A 46 -15.97 -6.88 -15.25
N ILE A 47 -16.12 -5.55 -15.32
CA ILE A 47 -16.96 -4.76 -14.41
C ILE A 47 -18.38 -5.35 -14.32
N THR A 48 -18.91 -5.89 -15.42
CA THR A 48 -20.25 -6.47 -15.48
C THR A 48 -20.40 -7.62 -14.48
N GLU A 49 -19.51 -8.61 -14.52
CA GLU A 49 -19.55 -9.78 -13.66
C GLU A 49 -19.33 -9.40 -12.18
N TRP A 50 -18.44 -8.44 -11.90
CA TRP A 50 -18.21 -7.98 -10.54
C TRP A 50 -19.41 -7.21 -9.96
N VAL A 51 -20.12 -6.42 -10.77
CA VAL A 51 -21.39 -5.79 -10.34
C VAL A 51 -22.48 -6.84 -10.12
N GLN A 52 -22.52 -7.92 -10.91
CA GLN A 52 -23.44 -9.04 -10.66
C GLN A 52 -23.16 -9.73 -9.32
N ILE A 53 -21.88 -9.92 -8.95
CA ILE A 53 -21.49 -10.42 -7.62
C ILE A 53 -22.01 -9.48 -6.52
N ALA A 54 -21.86 -8.17 -6.68
CA ALA A 54 -22.40 -7.20 -5.71
C ALA A 54 -23.93 -7.29 -5.57
N GLN A 55 -24.66 -7.49 -6.68
CA GLN A 55 -26.11 -7.69 -6.68
C GLN A 55 -26.52 -9.02 -6.03
N ILE A 56 -25.71 -10.08 -6.16
CA ILE A 56 -25.91 -11.33 -5.42
C ILE A 56 -25.81 -11.05 -3.92
N ILE A 57 -24.74 -10.39 -3.48
CA ILE A 57 -24.54 -10.03 -2.07
C ILE A 57 -25.71 -9.19 -1.55
N GLU A 58 -26.17 -8.20 -2.31
CA GLU A 58 -27.34 -7.38 -1.99
C GLU A 58 -28.61 -8.21 -1.76
N ARG A 59 -28.93 -9.12 -2.70
CA ARG A 59 -30.13 -9.96 -2.63
C ARG A 59 -30.16 -10.86 -1.40
N HIS A 60 -28.99 -11.32 -0.97
CA HIS A 60 -28.83 -12.23 0.17
C HIS A 60 -28.37 -11.51 1.44
N TYR A 61 -28.31 -10.17 1.43
CA TYR A 61 -27.62 -9.44 2.47
C TYR A 61 -28.17 -9.71 3.85
N GLU A 62 -29.49 -9.69 4.03
CA GLU A 62 -30.14 -9.92 5.33
C GLU A 62 -30.11 -11.38 5.81
N GLN A 63 -29.86 -12.34 4.92
CA GLN A 63 -29.92 -13.77 5.24
C GLN A 63 -28.61 -14.30 5.83
N TYR A 64 -27.47 -13.65 5.54
CA TYR A 64 -26.14 -14.12 5.92
C TYR A 64 -25.39 -13.07 6.76
N HIS A 65 -24.46 -13.54 7.60
CA HIS A 65 -23.63 -12.68 8.45
C HIS A 65 -22.34 -12.20 7.77
N GLY A 66 -21.92 -12.89 6.72
CA GLY A 66 -20.72 -12.60 5.94
C GLY A 66 -20.75 -13.37 4.62
N PHE A 67 -19.82 -13.04 3.73
CA PHE A 67 -19.77 -13.57 2.37
C PHE A 67 -18.34 -14.02 2.04
N VAL A 68 -18.22 -15.17 1.39
CA VAL A 68 -16.96 -15.62 0.78
C VAL A 68 -17.20 -15.76 -0.72
N VAL A 69 -16.32 -15.14 -1.52
CA VAL A 69 -16.36 -15.17 -2.97
C VAL A 69 -15.12 -15.92 -3.45
N ILE A 70 -15.33 -17.12 -4.00
CA ILE A 70 -14.26 -17.86 -4.68
C ILE A 70 -14.03 -17.22 -6.05
N HIS A 71 -12.80 -16.83 -6.34
CA HIS A 71 -12.45 -16.10 -7.54
C HIS A 71 -11.09 -16.56 -8.09
N GLY A 72 -10.89 -16.49 -9.41
CA GLY A 72 -9.59 -16.75 -10.03
C GLY A 72 -8.56 -15.69 -9.64
N THR A 73 -7.27 -16.05 -9.58
CA THR A 73 -6.27 -15.16 -8.98
C THR A 73 -5.80 -14.04 -9.89
N ASP A 74 -5.97 -14.14 -11.20
CA ASP A 74 -5.36 -13.21 -12.16
C ASP A 74 -5.95 -11.81 -12.09
N THR A 75 -7.25 -11.68 -11.84
CA THR A 75 -7.93 -10.39 -11.71
C THR A 75 -8.57 -10.15 -10.34
N MET A 76 -8.23 -10.97 -9.33
CA MET A 76 -8.83 -10.87 -7.99
C MET A 76 -8.65 -9.50 -7.33
N ALA A 77 -7.51 -8.84 -7.55
CA ALA A 77 -7.25 -7.50 -7.01
C ALA A 77 -8.18 -6.43 -7.64
N PHE A 78 -8.51 -6.55 -8.93
CA PHE A 78 -9.50 -5.71 -9.59
C PHE A 78 -10.91 -5.99 -9.05
N ALA A 79 -11.29 -7.27 -8.93
CA ALA A 79 -12.58 -7.68 -8.39
C ALA A 79 -12.79 -7.16 -6.96
N ALA A 80 -11.80 -7.35 -6.08
CA ALA A 80 -11.83 -6.87 -4.71
C ALA A 80 -11.95 -5.34 -4.65
N SER A 81 -11.23 -4.63 -5.53
CA SER A 81 -11.30 -3.17 -5.64
C SER A 81 -12.68 -2.70 -6.08
N VAL A 82 -13.24 -3.26 -7.16
CA VAL A 82 -14.58 -2.91 -7.67
C VAL A 82 -15.64 -3.17 -6.62
N LEU A 83 -15.66 -4.37 -6.02
CA LEU A 83 -16.59 -4.72 -4.94
C LEU A 83 -16.52 -3.75 -3.76
N SER A 84 -15.31 -3.28 -3.41
CA SER A 84 -15.13 -2.29 -2.34
C SER A 84 -15.83 -0.98 -2.65
N PHE A 85 -15.78 -0.50 -3.89
CA PHE A 85 -16.44 0.76 -4.29
C PHE A 85 -17.96 0.60 -4.37
N VAL A 86 -18.43 -0.48 -4.99
CA VAL A 86 -19.86 -0.66 -5.28
C VAL A 86 -20.69 -1.07 -4.07
N LEU A 87 -20.10 -1.74 -3.07
CA LEU A 87 -20.75 -2.09 -1.80
C LEU A 87 -20.62 -0.95 -0.79
N GLU A 88 -21.30 0.17 -1.07
CA GLU A 88 -21.31 1.31 -0.16
C GLU A 88 -22.04 0.99 1.14
N ASN A 89 -21.51 1.49 2.27
CA ASN A 89 -22.01 1.22 3.62
C ASN A 89 -22.02 -0.27 3.98
N LEU A 90 -21.09 -1.05 3.44
CA LEU A 90 -20.90 -2.44 3.85
C LEU A 90 -20.70 -2.53 5.39
N GLN A 91 -21.43 -3.45 6.01
CA GLN A 91 -21.44 -3.70 7.46
C GLN A 91 -21.01 -5.13 7.81
N LYS A 92 -20.88 -5.99 6.79
CA LYS A 92 -20.57 -7.41 6.90
C LYS A 92 -19.24 -7.70 6.22
N THR A 93 -18.61 -8.80 6.61
CA THR A 93 -17.32 -9.21 6.04
C THR A 93 -17.52 -9.89 4.70
N VAL A 94 -16.88 -9.38 3.66
CA VAL A 94 -16.87 -9.96 2.31
C VAL A 94 -15.44 -10.34 1.98
N ILE A 95 -15.14 -11.64 1.81
CA ILE A 95 -13.78 -12.12 1.57
C ILE A 95 -13.69 -12.76 0.20
N LEU A 96 -12.81 -12.22 -0.65
CA LEU A 96 -12.36 -12.91 -1.86
C LEU A 96 -11.25 -13.88 -1.49
N THR A 97 -11.29 -15.07 -2.08
CA THR A 97 -10.22 -16.06 -1.95
C THR A 97 -10.14 -16.94 -3.19
N GLY A 98 -9.10 -17.75 -3.29
CA GLY A 98 -8.83 -18.60 -4.43
C GLY A 98 -7.62 -19.50 -4.15
N ALA A 99 -7.02 -20.02 -5.21
CA ALA A 99 -5.87 -20.93 -5.12
C ALA A 99 -4.96 -20.81 -6.35
N GLN A 100 -3.68 -21.12 -6.19
CA GLN A 100 -2.78 -21.38 -7.31
C GLN A 100 -2.97 -22.82 -7.84
N VAL A 101 -3.37 -23.75 -6.97
CA VAL A 101 -3.61 -25.16 -7.33
C VAL A 101 -5.06 -25.54 -7.05
N PRO A 102 -5.78 -26.21 -7.98
CA PRO A 102 -7.17 -26.62 -7.78
C PRO A 102 -7.40 -27.41 -6.49
N ILE A 103 -8.55 -27.20 -5.85
CA ILE A 103 -8.84 -27.76 -4.51
C ILE A 103 -8.91 -29.30 -4.47
N HIS A 104 -9.16 -29.94 -5.62
CA HIS A 104 -9.21 -31.41 -5.75
C HIS A 104 -7.83 -32.07 -5.81
N GLU A 105 -6.77 -31.30 -6.07
CA GLU A 105 -5.41 -31.82 -6.07
C GLU A 105 -4.94 -32.18 -4.65
N LEU A 106 -4.06 -33.18 -4.52
CA LEU A 106 -3.60 -33.60 -3.19
C LEU A 106 -2.78 -32.52 -2.48
N TRP A 107 -1.89 -31.83 -3.19
CA TRP A 107 -1.06 -30.76 -2.65
C TRP A 107 -1.53 -29.41 -3.21
N ASN A 108 -2.34 -28.68 -2.45
CA ASN A 108 -2.87 -27.37 -2.87
C ASN A 108 -2.97 -26.39 -1.70
N ASP A 109 -3.07 -25.11 -2.06
CA ASP A 109 -3.35 -23.98 -1.17
C ASP A 109 -4.85 -23.68 -1.02
N GLY A 110 -5.69 -24.17 -1.92
CA GLY A 110 -7.13 -23.88 -1.95
C GLY A 110 -7.89 -24.33 -0.70
N ARG A 111 -7.52 -25.45 -0.07
CA ARG A 111 -8.19 -25.92 1.16
C ARG A 111 -7.99 -24.95 2.32
N GLU A 112 -6.75 -24.54 2.58
CA GLU A 112 -6.45 -23.64 3.70
C GLU A 112 -6.95 -22.22 3.42
N ASN A 113 -6.84 -21.74 2.18
CA ASN A 113 -7.37 -20.45 1.78
C ASN A 113 -8.90 -20.38 1.97
N LEU A 114 -9.65 -21.37 1.48
CA LEU A 114 -11.10 -21.41 1.63
C LEU A 114 -11.54 -21.54 3.09
N LEU A 115 -10.88 -22.43 3.86
CA LEU A 115 -11.21 -22.60 5.27
C LEU A 115 -10.95 -21.31 6.05
N GLY A 116 -9.78 -20.68 5.86
CA GLY A 116 -9.46 -19.44 6.53
C GLY A 116 -10.41 -18.30 6.18
N ALA A 117 -10.83 -18.19 4.92
CA ALA A 117 -11.85 -17.22 4.50
C ALA A 117 -13.20 -17.46 5.20
N LEU A 118 -13.68 -18.71 5.27
CA LEU A 118 -14.92 -19.06 5.95
C LEU A 118 -14.85 -18.76 7.46
N LEU A 119 -13.74 -19.12 8.11
CA LEU A 119 -13.50 -18.83 9.53
C LEU A 119 -13.51 -17.32 9.78
N MET A 120 -12.78 -16.54 8.96
CA MET A 120 -12.72 -15.10 9.14
C MET A 120 -14.07 -14.42 8.93
N ALA A 121 -14.81 -14.79 7.88
CA ALA A 121 -16.13 -14.22 7.59
C ALA A 121 -17.21 -14.65 8.61
N GLY A 122 -17.08 -15.85 9.19
CA GLY A 122 -18.04 -16.40 10.16
C GLY A 122 -17.80 -15.99 11.61
N GLN A 123 -16.57 -15.58 11.97
CA GLN A 123 -16.20 -15.29 13.36
C GLN A 123 -15.95 -13.81 13.65
N TYR A 124 -15.63 -13.00 12.64
CA TYR A 124 -15.24 -11.61 12.83
C TYR A 124 -16.07 -10.68 11.97
N VAL A 125 -16.44 -9.54 12.55
CA VAL A 125 -17.09 -8.44 11.82
C VAL A 125 -16.03 -7.42 11.42
N ILE A 126 -15.50 -7.61 10.22
CA ILE A 126 -14.60 -6.70 9.50
C ILE A 126 -15.43 -6.16 8.31
N PRO A 127 -16.03 -4.96 8.42
CA PRO A 127 -17.02 -4.44 7.45
C PRO A 127 -16.34 -3.88 6.20
N GLU A 128 -15.58 -4.74 5.52
CA GLU A 128 -14.79 -4.43 4.35
C GLU A 128 -14.86 -5.58 3.34
N VAL A 129 -14.54 -5.25 2.09
CA VAL A 129 -14.16 -6.27 1.11
C VAL A 129 -12.67 -6.56 1.30
N CYS A 130 -12.36 -7.82 1.57
CA CYS A 130 -11.03 -8.29 1.88
C CYS A 130 -10.57 -9.35 0.88
N LEU A 131 -9.27 -9.60 0.84
CA LEU A 131 -8.67 -10.73 0.14
C LEU A 131 -7.95 -11.60 1.18
N PHE A 132 -8.27 -12.90 1.21
CA PHE A 132 -7.62 -13.86 2.11
C PHE A 132 -6.75 -14.85 1.34
N PHE A 133 -5.46 -14.86 1.64
CA PHE A 133 -4.47 -15.76 1.05
C PHE A 133 -3.32 -16.01 2.03
N GLN A 134 -2.81 -17.24 2.11
CA GLN A 134 -1.62 -17.59 2.90
C GLN A 134 -1.65 -17.01 4.32
N ASN A 135 -2.72 -17.33 5.05
CA ASN A 135 -2.91 -16.94 6.45
C ASN A 135 -2.95 -15.42 6.69
N GLN A 136 -3.15 -14.61 5.65
CA GLN A 136 -3.24 -13.15 5.77
C GLN A 136 -4.55 -12.66 5.18
N LEU A 137 -5.19 -11.72 5.89
CA LEU A 137 -6.36 -10.99 5.43
C LEU A 137 -5.94 -9.57 5.06
N PHE A 138 -6.06 -9.21 3.79
CA PHE A 138 -5.72 -7.89 3.27
C PHE A 138 -6.98 -7.07 2.99
N ARG A 139 -6.86 -5.74 3.06
CA ARG A 139 -7.87 -4.84 2.49
C ARG A 139 -7.90 -5.01 0.97
N GLY A 140 -9.07 -5.28 0.40
CA GLY A 140 -9.21 -5.60 -1.03
C GLY A 140 -8.66 -4.53 -1.97
N THR A 141 -8.87 -3.25 -1.65
CA THR A 141 -8.35 -2.10 -2.44
C THR A 141 -6.86 -1.83 -2.28
N ARG A 142 -6.15 -2.61 -1.46
CA ARG A 142 -4.71 -2.41 -1.22
C ARG A 142 -3.85 -3.56 -1.74
N VAL A 143 -4.46 -4.58 -2.31
CA VAL A 143 -3.74 -5.74 -2.82
C VAL A 143 -3.33 -5.59 -4.28
N THR A 144 -2.23 -6.24 -4.64
CA THR A 144 -1.86 -6.56 -6.02
C THR A 144 -1.25 -7.96 -6.08
N LYS A 145 -1.32 -8.62 -7.23
CA LYS A 145 -0.69 -9.93 -7.46
C LYS A 145 0.79 -9.72 -7.78
N VAL A 146 1.67 -10.34 -7.01
CA VAL A 146 3.14 -10.18 -7.10
C VAL A 146 3.88 -11.45 -7.49
N ASP A 147 3.22 -12.61 -7.42
CA ASP A 147 3.82 -13.89 -7.83
C ASP A 147 2.82 -14.73 -8.63
N THR A 148 3.33 -15.45 -9.63
CA THR A 148 2.55 -16.26 -10.57
C THR A 148 2.55 -17.75 -10.22
N ARG A 149 3.33 -18.18 -9.22
CA ARG A 149 3.51 -19.58 -8.87
C ARG A 149 3.50 -19.86 -7.37
N ARG A 150 4.11 -18.98 -6.57
CA ARG A 150 4.15 -19.16 -5.11
C ARG A 150 2.74 -18.98 -4.54
N PHE A 151 2.41 -19.76 -3.52
CA PHE A 151 1.15 -19.59 -2.80
C PHE A 151 1.03 -18.19 -2.18
N ALA A 152 2.15 -17.56 -1.81
CA ALA A 152 2.20 -16.14 -1.43
C ALA A 152 2.10 -15.24 -2.68
N ALA A 153 0.95 -15.32 -3.37
CA ALA A 153 0.73 -14.69 -4.66
C ALA A 153 0.38 -13.19 -4.58
N PHE A 154 -0.15 -12.73 -3.44
CA PHE A 154 -0.63 -11.36 -3.25
C PHE A 154 0.19 -10.60 -2.20
N CYS A 155 0.27 -9.29 -2.38
CA CYS A 155 0.91 -8.35 -1.48
C CYS A 155 0.05 -7.10 -1.28
N SER A 156 0.13 -6.48 -0.10
CA SER A 156 -0.43 -5.17 0.20
C SER A 156 0.73 -4.21 0.54
N PRO A 157 1.32 -3.54 -0.46
CA PRO A 157 2.64 -2.90 -0.30
C PRO A 157 2.61 -1.61 0.54
N ASN A 158 1.48 -0.90 0.52
CA ASN A 158 1.32 0.40 1.19
C ASN A 158 0.41 0.34 2.44
N LEU A 159 -0.13 -0.83 2.79
CA LEU A 159 -0.93 -1.03 4.00
C LEU A 159 -0.64 -2.40 4.62
N PRO A 160 -0.39 -2.51 5.93
CA PRO A 160 -0.28 -3.81 6.60
C PRO A 160 -1.55 -4.67 6.45
N PRO A 161 -1.46 -6.01 6.57
CA PRO A 161 -2.63 -6.87 6.62
C PRO A 161 -3.61 -6.44 7.73
N LEU A 162 -4.91 -6.59 7.48
CA LEU A 162 -5.96 -6.38 8.46
C LEU A 162 -5.96 -7.48 9.52
N ALA A 163 -5.57 -8.70 9.15
CA ALA A 163 -5.37 -9.79 10.10
C ALA A 163 -4.29 -10.78 9.62
N VAL A 164 -3.67 -11.47 10.57
CA VAL A 164 -2.72 -12.57 10.34
C VAL A 164 -3.13 -13.75 11.21
N LEU A 165 -3.22 -14.93 10.61
CA LEU A 165 -3.62 -16.19 11.25
C LEU A 165 -2.37 -17.01 11.55
N GLY A 166 -2.03 -17.15 12.83
CA GLY A 166 -1.01 -18.08 13.32
C GLY A 166 -1.61 -19.08 14.29
N ALA A 167 -0.86 -19.42 15.34
CA ALA A 167 -1.42 -20.13 16.49
C ALA A 167 -2.59 -19.35 17.13
N GLU A 168 -2.54 -18.02 17.03
CA GLU A 168 -3.62 -17.11 17.37
C GLU A 168 -3.94 -16.21 16.17
N VAL A 169 -5.17 -15.71 16.11
CA VAL A 169 -5.61 -14.73 15.09
C VAL A 169 -5.33 -13.32 15.60
N THR A 170 -4.43 -12.61 14.93
CA THR A 170 -4.12 -11.21 15.24
C THR A 170 -4.86 -10.29 14.28
N ILE A 171 -5.73 -9.43 14.80
CA ILE A 171 -6.48 -8.44 14.00
C ILE A 171 -5.96 -7.04 14.29
N ASN A 172 -5.59 -6.30 13.24
CA ASN A 172 -5.20 -4.91 13.33
C ASN A 172 -6.44 -4.00 13.37
N ARG A 173 -7.06 -3.91 14.54
CA ARG A 173 -8.33 -3.17 14.76
C ARG A 173 -8.25 -1.68 14.45
N GLU A 174 -7.05 -1.09 14.48
CA GLU A 174 -6.86 0.33 14.16
C GLU A 174 -6.98 0.59 12.65
N LEU A 175 -6.62 -0.39 11.82
CA LEU A 175 -6.74 -0.30 10.37
C LEU A 175 -8.15 -0.63 9.89
N VAL A 176 -8.87 -1.52 10.61
CA VAL A 176 -10.23 -1.93 10.24
C VAL A 176 -11.16 -0.72 10.23
N ARG A 177 -11.86 -0.52 9.11
CA ARG A 177 -12.84 0.55 8.95
C ARG A 177 -13.97 0.34 9.96
N LYS A 178 -14.31 1.43 10.64
CA LYS A 178 -15.53 1.48 11.46
C LYS A 178 -16.74 1.56 10.53
N VAL A 179 -17.85 0.95 10.93
CA VAL A 179 -19.16 1.22 10.32
C VAL A 179 -19.49 2.68 10.59
N ARG A 180 -19.17 3.57 9.65
CA ARG A 180 -19.30 5.03 9.79
C ARG A 180 -20.68 5.54 9.36
N ALA A 181 -21.39 4.80 8.53
CA ALA A 181 -22.61 5.25 7.91
C ALA A 181 -23.84 4.80 8.72
N GLU A 182 -24.65 5.76 9.12
CA GLU A 182 -26.04 5.54 9.52
C GLU A 182 -26.85 5.27 8.24
N GLY A 183 -26.80 4.04 7.73
CA GLY A 183 -27.54 3.72 6.51
C GLY A 183 -27.45 2.25 6.09
N PRO A 184 -28.43 1.77 5.32
CA PRO A 184 -28.40 0.43 4.74
C PRO A 184 -27.28 0.31 3.71
N LEU A 185 -26.95 -0.95 3.34
CA LEU A 185 -26.11 -1.24 2.18
C LEU A 185 -26.69 -0.55 0.94
N VAL A 186 -25.84 0.14 0.18
CA VAL A 186 -26.19 0.70 -1.12
C VAL A 186 -25.30 0.06 -2.18
N VAL A 187 -25.90 -0.65 -3.12
CA VAL A 187 -25.16 -1.27 -4.23
C VAL A 187 -25.20 -0.38 -5.47
N HIS A 188 -24.03 0.17 -5.81
CA HIS A 188 -23.84 0.98 -7.00
C HIS A 188 -23.74 0.08 -8.24
N ARG A 189 -24.74 0.19 -9.11
CA ARG A 189 -24.81 -0.58 -10.37
C ARG A 189 -24.19 0.14 -11.55
N SER A 190 -24.01 1.46 -11.43
CA SER A 190 -23.47 2.32 -12.48
C SER A 190 -21.96 2.48 -12.30
N MET A 191 -21.21 1.88 -13.22
CA MET A 191 -19.77 1.97 -13.33
C MET A 191 -19.43 2.39 -14.76
N GLU A 192 -18.49 3.31 -14.94
CA GLU A 192 -18.06 3.73 -16.28
C GLU A 192 -17.18 2.65 -16.91
N HIS A 193 -17.53 2.21 -18.11
CA HIS A 193 -16.81 1.14 -18.82
C HIS A 193 -15.70 1.71 -19.71
N ASP A 194 -15.84 2.96 -20.16
CA ASP A 194 -14.86 3.66 -20.99
C ASP A 194 -13.70 4.21 -20.16
N VAL A 195 -13.03 3.34 -19.40
CA VAL A 195 -11.80 3.63 -18.63
C VAL A 195 -10.64 2.75 -19.08
N GLY A 196 -9.41 3.27 -18.98
CA GLY A 196 -8.21 2.56 -19.41
C GLY A 196 -7.05 2.67 -18.44
N LEU A 197 -6.04 1.83 -18.65
CA LEU A 197 -4.77 1.89 -17.93
C LEU A 197 -3.63 2.05 -18.94
N LEU A 198 -2.86 3.13 -18.82
CA LEU A 198 -1.74 3.45 -19.69
C LEU A 198 -0.44 3.45 -18.89
N ARG A 199 0.40 2.44 -19.11
CA ARG A 199 1.74 2.39 -18.53
C ARG A 199 2.72 3.14 -19.41
N LEU A 200 3.30 4.23 -18.89
CA LEU A 200 4.37 4.92 -19.60
C LEU A 200 5.63 4.04 -19.68
N TYR A 201 6.46 4.26 -20.70
CA TYR A 201 7.79 3.66 -20.79
C TYR A 201 8.76 4.66 -21.41
N PRO A 202 10.08 4.56 -21.14
CA PRO A 202 11.06 5.48 -21.71
C PRO A 202 10.96 5.49 -23.24
N GLY A 203 10.71 6.67 -23.81
CA GLY A 203 10.57 6.84 -25.26
C GLY A 203 9.17 6.60 -25.83
N ILE A 204 8.13 6.41 -25.01
CA ILE A 204 6.73 6.33 -25.49
C ILE A 204 6.39 7.51 -26.40
N GLN A 205 5.87 7.23 -27.59
CA GLN A 205 5.61 8.25 -28.62
C GLN A 205 4.28 8.98 -28.37
N ALA A 206 4.24 10.29 -28.65
CA ALA A 206 3.01 11.07 -28.49
C ALA A 206 1.88 10.55 -29.39
N THR A 207 2.22 10.05 -30.58
CA THR A 207 1.28 9.41 -31.51
C THR A 207 0.55 8.21 -30.91
N LEU A 208 1.24 7.38 -30.11
CA LEU A 208 0.66 6.24 -29.43
C LEU A 208 -0.26 6.68 -28.29
N VAL A 209 0.17 7.69 -27.51
CA VAL A 209 -0.66 8.26 -26.43
C VAL A 209 -1.91 8.92 -26.99
N ARG A 210 -1.81 9.66 -28.11
CA ARG A 210 -2.95 10.22 -28.81
C ARG A 210 -3.96 9.15 -29.20
N ALA A 211 -3.48 8.06 -29.81
CA ALA A 211 -4.33 6.96 -30.26
C ALA A 211 -5.02 6.28 -29.08
N PHE A 212 -4.31 6.08 -27.97
CA PHE A 212 -4.86 5.50 -26.76
C PHE A 212 -5.94 6.38 -26.10
N LEU A 213 -5.76 7.71 -26.11
CA LEU A 213 -6.65 8.68 -25.47
C LEU A 213 -7.79 9.20 -26.38
N GLN A 214 -8.10 8.48 -27.45
CA GLN A 214 -9.23 8.83 -28.33
C GLN A 214 -10.58 8.53 -27.66
N PRO A 215 -11.64 9.27 -28.02
CA PRO A 215 -13.02 8.88 -27.68
C PRO A 215 -13.32 7.42 -28.13
N PRO A 216 -14.15 6.67 -27.38
CA PRO A 216 -15.04 7.15 -26.31
C PRO A 216 -14.41 7.20 -24.90
N LEU A 217 -13.09 7.01 -24.75
CA LEU A 217 -12.43 6.95 -23.44
C LEU A 217 -12.73 8.20 -22.57
N LYS A 218 -13.17 7.97 -21.33
CA LYS A 218 -13.55 9.04 -20.38
C LYS A 218 -12.60 9.19 -19.21
N GLY A 219 -11.83 8.16 -18.91
CA GLY A 219 -10.79 8.23 -17.89
C GLY A 219 -9.64 7.28 -18.18
N VAL A 220 -8.45 7.66 -17.71
CA VAL A 220 -7.27 6.80 -17.75
C VAL A 220 -6.52 6.82 -16.42
N VAL A 221 -6.13 5.64 -15.94
CA VAL A 221 -5.06 5.51 -14.95
C VAL A 221 -3.75 5.51 -15.71
N MET A 222 -2.94 6.55 -15.53
CA MET A 222 -1.62 6.64 -16.12
C MET A 222 -0.60 6.18 -15.09
N GLU A 223 0.07 5.06 -15.37
CA GLU A 223 1.19 4.61 -14.54
C GLU A 223 2.46 5.35 -14.99
N THR A 224 3.08 6.06 -14.06
CA THR A 224 4.27 6.92 -14.28
C THR A 224 5.47 6.48 -13.43
N PHE A 225 6.64 7.07 -13.67
CA PHE A 225 7.89 6.64 -13.05
C PHE A 225 8.07 7.22 -11.64
N GLY A 226 8.70 6.45 -10.74
CA GLY A 226 9.16 6.95 -9.44
C GLY A 226 8.05 7.60 -8.61
N SER A 227 8.21 8.85 -8.22
CA SER A 227 7.25 9.62 -7.42
C SER A 227 6.11 10.27 -8.22
N GLY A 228 5.84 9.82 -9.45
CA GLY A 228 4.77 10.36 -10.30
C GLY A 228 5.23 11.06 -11.57
N ASN A 229 6.46 10.79 -12.03
CA ASN A 229 7.15 11.53 -13.08
C ASN A 229 6.89 10.95 -14.48
N GLY A 230 6.71 11.83 -15.46
CA GLY A 230 6.56 11.47 -16.87
C GLY A 230 7.54 12.22 -17.77
N PRO A 231 7.67 11.83 -19.06
CA PRO A 231 8.46 12.58 -20.03
C PRO A 231 7.89 13.99 -20.24
N THR A 232 8.75 14.99 -20.28
CA THR A 232 8.38 16.41 -20.39
C THR A 232 8.41 16.95 -21.83
N LYS A 233 8.51 16.06 -22.82
CA LYS A 233 8.51 16.44 -24.23
C LYS A 233 7.20 17.11 -24.62
N ALA A 234 7.30 18.24 -25.32
CA ALA A 234 6.18 19.14 -25.56
C ALA A 234 5.04 18.52 -26.39
N ASP A 235 5.36 17.59 -27.29
CA ASP A 235 4.37 16.83 -28.06
C ASP A 235 3.51 15.95 -27.16
N LEU A 236 4.11 15.21 -26.22
CA LEU A 236 3.38 14.35 -25.29
C LEU A 236 2.53 15.14 -24.31
N LEU A 237 3.10 16.21 -23.73
CA LEU A 237 2.35 17.07 -22.80
C LEU A 237 1.12 17.69 -23.49
N ARG A 238 1.23 18.03 -24.77
CA ARG A 238 0.11 18.52 -25.58
C ARG A 238 -0.99 17.48 -25.75
N GLU A 239 -0.65 16.22 -26.02
CA GLU A 239 -1.66 15.15 -26.15
C GLU A 239 -2.43 14.92 -24.82
N LEU A 240 -1.75 15.04 -23.68
CA LEU A 240 -2.37 14.95 -22.36
C LEU A 240 -3.28 16.16 -22.08
N GLN A 241 -2.82 17.36 -22.41
CA GLN A 241 -3.60 18.59 -22.29
C GLN A 241 -4.86 18.53 -23.17
N GLU A 242 -4.72 18.16 -24.45
CA GLU A 242 -5.84 18.02 -25.37
C GLU A 242 -6.84 16.95 -24.90
N ALA A 243 -6.38 15.86 -24.29
CA ALA A 243 -7.26 14.87 -23.67
C ALA A 243 -8.06 15.44 -22.49
N ALA A 244 -7.39 16.19 -21.61
CA ALA A 244 -8.04 16.85 -20.48
C ALA A 244 -9.06 17.90 -20.92
N GLU A 245 -8.76 18.67 -21.98
CA GLU A 245 -9.67 19.65 -22.59
C GLU A 245 -10.92 18.99 -23.20
N ARG A 246 -10.81 17.74 -23.67
CA ARG A 246 -11.97 16.91 -24.08
C ARG A 246 -12.79 16.39 -22.89
N GLY A 247 -12.37 16.64 -21.66
CA GLY A 247 -13.03 16.19 -20.44
C GLY A 247 -12.57 14.82 -19.93
N LEU A 248 -11.47 14.26 -20.47
CA LEU A 248 -10.91 12.99 -20.01
C LEU A 248 -10.23 13.17 -18.64
N LEU A 249 -10.59 12.34 -17.66
CA LEU A 249 -9.95 12.34 -16.34
C LEU A 249 -8.69 11.47 -16.34
N ILE A 250 -7.55 12.07 -15.99
CA ILE A 250 -6.26 11.37 -15.92
C ILE A 250 -5.88 11.21 -14.45
N LEU A 251 -5.81 9.97 -13.96
CA LEU A 251 -5.37 9.63 -12.61
C LEU A 251 -3.93 9.11 -12.66
N ASN A 252 -3.01 9.77 -11.97
CA ASN A 252 -1.58 9.43 -11.98
C ASN A 252 -1.22 8.47 -10.85
N CYS A 253 -0.81 7.25 -11.19
CA CYS A 253 -0.28 6.25 -10.27
C CYS A 253 1.19 5.99 -10.57
N THR A 254 1.95 5.51 -9.58
CA THR A 254 3.34 5.10 -9.79
C THR A 254 3.44 3.67 -10.32
N HIS A 255 4.46 3.39 -11.14
CA HIS A 255 4.89 2.03 -11.50
C HIS A 255 5.41 1.23 -10.31
N CYS A 256 5.94 1.95 -9.32
CA CYS A 256 6.63 1.34 -8.20
C CYS A 256 5.62 0.56 -7.37
N LEU A 257 5.97 -0.68 -7.00
CA LEU A 257 5.14 -1.51 -6.16
C LEU A 257 4.79 -0.83 -4.82
N ARG A 258 5.72 -0.06 -4.26
CA ARG A 258 5.56 0.67 -3.00
C ARG A 258 5.92 2.13 -3.18
N GLY A 259 5.20 3.02 -2.48
CA GLY A 259 5.42 4.46 -2.49
C GLY A 259 4.16 5.26 -2.81
N THR A 260 4.32 6.57 -2.94
CA THR A 260 3.25 7.51 -3.24
C THR A 260 3.67 8.46 -4.35
N VAL A 261 2.71 8.87 -5.18
CA VAL A 261 2.86 10.03 -6.05
C VAL A 261 2.90 11.30 -5.20
N THR A 262 3.89 12.18 -5.43
CA THR A 262 4.05 13.46 -4.71
C THR A 262 4.02 14.65 -5.67
N SER A 263 3.47 15.78 -5.22
CA SER A 263 3.31 17.01 -6.03
C SER A 263 4.63 17.65 -6.42
N ASP A 264 5.68 17.49 -5.61
CA ASP A 264 6.89 18.30 -5.69
C ASP A 264 7.75 17.95 -6.92
N TYR A 265 7.76 16.66 -7.31
CA TYR A 265 8.44 16.16 -8.51
C TYR A 265 7.50 15.94 -9.71
N ALA A 266 6.22 15.62 -9.45
CA ALA A 266 5.18 15.57 -10.48
C ALA A 266 4.90 16.94 -11.09
N SER A 267 5.49 18.01 -10.53
CA SER A 267 5.33 19.40 -10.94
C SER A 267 5.49 19.60 -12.46
N SER A 268 6.38 18.92 -13.18
CA SER A 268 6.48 19.12 -14.64
C SER A 268 5.26 18.62 -15.46
N MET A 269 4.59 17.54 -15.02
CA MET A 269 3.35 17.03 -15.64
C MET A 269 2.11 17.71 -15.07
N ALA A 270 2.14 18.08 -13.78
CA ALA A 270 1.04 18.76 -13.09
C ALA A 270 0.94 20.26 -13.45
N THR A 271 2.07 20.93 -13.69
CA THR A 271 2.13 22.35 -14.13
C THR A 271 1.72 22.53 -15.59
N ALA A 272 1.64 21.45 -16.37
CA ALA A 272 1.16 21.48 -17.75
C ALA A 272 -0.36 21.74 -17.89
N GLY A 273 -1.07 22.07 -16.80
CA GLY A 273 -2.49 22.46 -16.83
C GLY A 273 -3.46 21.32 -17.20
N ALA A 274 -2.98 20.09 -17.34
CA ALA A 274 -3.71 18.96 -17.92
C ALA A 274 -4.72 18.27 -16.97
N GLY A 275 -5.15 18.92 -15.89
CA GLY A 275 -6.19 18.35 -14.99
C GLY A 275 -5.87 16.96 -14.43
N ILE A 276 -4.59 16.59 -14.35
CA ILE A 276 -4.12 15.29 -13.87
C ILE A 276 -4.30 15.21 -12.36
N VAL A 277 -5.00 14.19 -11.90
CA VAL A 277 -5.30 13.94 -10.49
C VAL A 277 -4.23 13.02 -9.90
N PRO A 278 -3.64 13.32 -8.73
CA PRO A 278 -2.71 12.42 -8.09
C PRO A 278 -3.44 11.20 -7.51
N GLY A 279 -2.94 10.00 -7.81
CA GLY A 279 -3.41 8.74 -7.24
C GLY A 279 -2.77 8.39 -5.89
N PHE A 280 -1.83 9.20 -5.40
CA PHE A 280 -1.09 8.99 -4.16
C PHE A 280 -0.46 7.58 -4.10
N ASP A 281 -0.79 6.78 -3.09
CA ASP A 281 -0.28 5.43 -2.85
C ASP A 281 -1.27 4.32 -3.26
N MET A 282 -2.28 4.65 -4.09
CA MET A 282 -3.22 3.66 -4.62
C MET A 282 -2.51 2.64 -5.53
N MET A 283 -2.95 1.39 -5.42
CA MET A 283 -2.67 0.37 -6.43
C MET A 283 -3.43 0.69 -7.72
N SER A 284 -2.88 0.32 -8.88
CA SER A 284 -3.51 0.59 -10.18
C SER A 284 -4.89 -0.04 -10.32
N GLU A 285 -5.10 -1.21 -9.71
CA GLU A 285 -6.39 -1.91 -9.64
C GLU A 285 -7.45 -1.08 -8.91
N ALA A 286 -7.08 -0.52 -7.76
CA ALA A 286 -7.96 0.35 -6.98
C ALA A 286 -8.19 1.70 -7.65
N ALA A 287 -7.16 2.26 -8.27
CA ALA A 287 -7.25 3.51 -9.03
C ALA A 287 -8.22 3.36 -10.22
N LEU A 288 -8.15 2.24 -10.97
CA LEU A 288 -9.03 1.99 -12.10
C LEU A 288 -10.47 1.76 -11.65
N ALA A 289 -10.67 0.97 -10.59
CA ALA A 289 -11.98 0.75 -9.99
C ALA A 289 -12.60 2.06 -9.47
N LYS A 290 -11.80 2.90 -8.80
CA LYS A 290 -12.23 4.22 -8.31
C LYS A 290 -12.61 5.15 -9.44
N LEU A 291 -11.80 5.20 -10.49
CA LEU A 291 -12.04 6.04 -11.66
C LEU A 291 -13.35 5.65 -12.36
N SER A 292 -13.56 4.35 -12.57
CA SER A 292 -14.80 3.80 -13.12
C SER A 292 -16.01 4.13 -12.23
N PHE A 293 -15.88 3.93 -10.91
CA PHE A 293 -16.93 4.24 -9.94
C PHE A 293 -17.31 5.72 -9.95
N VAL A 294 -16.33 6.61 -9.85
CA VAL A 294 -16.56 8.07 -9.80
C VAL A 294 -17.14 8.58 -11.12
N LEU A 295 -16.67 8.10 -12.27
CA LEU A 295 -17.24 8.45 -13.58
C LEU A 295 -18.65 7.90 -13.76
N GLY A 296 -18.96 6.74 -13.17
CA GLY A 296 -20.30 6.13 -13.20
C GLY A 296 -21.37 6.87 -12.38
N GLN A 297 -20.96 7.77 -11.46
CA GLN A 297 -21.91 8.51 -10.62
C GLN A 297 -22.68 9.58 -11.43
N PRO A 298 -24.02 9.62 -11.33
CA PRO A 298 -24.83 10.61 -12.06
C PRO A 298 -24.76 11.99 -11.40
N GLY A 299 -24.99 13.04 -12.21
CA GLY A 299 -25.19 14.41 -11.70
C GLY A 299 -23.94 15.14 -11.19
N LEU A 300 -22.76 14.53 -11.25
CA LEU A 300 -21.51 15.18 -10.82
C LEU A 300 -20.82 15.93 -11.96
N SER A 301 -20.33 17.14 -11.66
CA SER A 301 -19.46 17.91 -12.54
C SER A 301 -18.06 17.28 -12.65
N LEU A 302 -17.24 17.71 -13.61
CA LEU A 302 -15.85 17.25 -13.71
C LEU A 302 -15.03 17.60 -12.45
N ASP A 303 -15.29 18.75 -11.84
CA ASP A 303 -14.56 19.18 -10.64
C ASP A 303 -14.99 18.39 -9.40
N ASP A 304 -16.29 18.09 -9.25
CA ASP A 304 -16.77 17.20 -8.18
C ASP A 304 -16.15 15.80 -8.30
N ARG A 305 -16.01 15.30 -9.53
CA ARG A 305 -15.36 14.01 -9.79
C ARG A 305 -13.88 14.03 -9.41
N LYS A 306 -13.14 15.08 -9.77
CA LYS A 306 -11.74 15.27 -9.34
C LYS A 306 -11.64 15.31 -7.82
N GLU A 307 -12.57 15.98 -7.15
CA GLU A 307 -12.61 16.05 -5.69
C GLU A 307 -12.84 14.67 -5.06
N LEU A 308 -13.75 13.86 -5.60
CA LEU A 308 -13.94 12.49 -5.14
C LEU A 308 -12.72 11.59 -5.38
N LEU A 309 -12.01 11.79 -6.49
CA LEU A 309 -10.81 11.00 -6.81
C LEU A 309 -9.66 11.24 -5.81
N VAL A 310 -9.56 12.43 -5.23
CA VAL A 310 -8.52 12.75 -4.21
C VAL A 310 -8.93 12.45 -2.77
N ARG A 311 -10.13 11.92 -2.52
CA ARG A 311 -10.62 11.55 -1.17
C ARG A 311 -10.50 10.05 -0.93
N ASP A 312 -10.10 9.64 0.27
CA ASP A 312 -10.14 8.22 0.67
C ASP A 312 -11.58 7.73 0.84
N LEU A 313 -12.10 6.99 -0.14
CA LEU A 313 -13.51 6.56 -0.15
C LEU A 313 -13.70 5.21 0.55
N ARG A 314 -12.73 4.30 0.40
CA ARG A 314 -12.82 2.87 0.76
C ARG A 314 -11.55 2.35 1.45
N GLY A 315 -10.67 3.23 1.92
CA GLY A 315 -9.40 2.85 2.55
C GLY A 315 -8.30 2.53 1.53
N GLU A 316 -8.52 2.86 0.25
CA GLU A 316 -7.64 2.57 -0.89
C GLU A 316 -6.43 3.48 -0.96
N MET A 317 -6.50 4.65 -0.32
CA MET A 317 -5.45 5.67 -0.40
C MET A 317 -5.12 6.25 0.98
N THR A 318 -3.87 6.64 1.14
CA THR A 318 -3.37 7.37 2.30
C THR A 318 -3.16 8.81 1.85
N LEU A 319 -3.98 9.71 2.35
CA LEU A 319 -3.74 11.13 2.10
C LEU A 319 -2.43 11.53 2.79
N PRO A 320 -1.61 12.39 2.15
CA PRO A 320 -0.52 13.05 2.85
C PRO A 320 -1.12 13.63 4.11
N ARG A 321 -0.53 13.37 5.26
CA ARG A 321 -0.90 14.11 6.47
C ARG A 321 -0.78 15.56 6.05
N ALA A 322 -1.89 16.31 6.09
CA ALA A 322 -1.80 17.76 6.07
C ALA A 322 -0.74 18.03 7.11
N GLU A 323 0.41 18.56 6.68
CA GLU A 323 1.36 19.06 7.62
C GLU A 323 0.49 19.90 8.56
N GLU A 324 0.47 19.57 9.86
CA GLU A 324 0.43 20.65 10.83
C GLU A 324 1.30 21.69 10.19
N ARG A 325 0.74 22.85 9.81
CA ARG A 325 1.54 23.98 9.33
C ARG A 325 2.53 24.25 10.45
N ARG A 326 3.61 23.49 10.47
CA ARG A 326 4.83 23.77 11.16
C ARG A 326 5.23 24.98 10.36
N PRO A 327 5.12 26.18 10.96
CA PRO A 327 5.56 27.38 10.26
C PRO A 327 6.93 27.01 9.73
N SER A 328 7.14 27.28 8.44
CA SER A 328 8.42 27.16 7.74
C SER A 328 9.51 27.08 8.80
N ARG A 329 10.14 25.91 8.96
CA ARG A 329 11.30 25.78 9.85
C ARG A 329 12.38 26.65 9.22
N GLN A 330 12.26 27.95 9.46
CA GLN A 330 13.38 28.83 9.64
C GLN A 330 14.23 28.12 10.67
N SER A 331 15.42 27.81 10.21
CA SER A 331 16.56 27.29 10.93
C SER A 331 16.55 27.61 12.43
N GLY A 332 17.02 26.63 13.21
CA GLY A 332 18.10 26.94 14.12
C GLY A 332 17.75 27.61 15.45
N THR A 333 16.79 27.06 16.23
CA THR A 333 16.75 27.40 17.67
C THR A 333 16.75 26.21 18.60
N LEU A 334 16.09 25.09 18.29
CA LEU A 334 16.03 23.98 19.25
C LEU A 334 17.31 23.13 19.25
N GLY A 335 17.80 22.74 18.07
CA GLY A 335 19.09 22.04 17.93
C GLY A 335 20.26 22.87 18.46
N LEU A 336 20.33 24.14 18.05
CA LEU A 336 21.31 25.13 18.53
C LEU A 336 21.25 25.36 20.05
N ARG A 337 20.05 25.48 20.65
CA ARG A 337 19.92 25.66 22.10
C ARG A 337 20.30 24.41 22.89
N VAL A 338 20.02 23.21 22.37
CA VAL A 338 20.43 21.96 23.00
C VAL A 338 21.95 21.80 22.91
N ALA A 339 22.56 22.10 21.77
CA ALA A 339 24.01 22.11 21.59
C ALA A 339 24.69 23.15 22.50
N GLN A 340 24.15 24.38 22.60
CA GLN A 340 24.62 25.41 23.50
C GLN A 340 24.44 25.05 24.99
N LEU A 341 23.39 24.30 25.35
CA LEU A 341 23.22 23.83 26.73
C LEU A 341 24.28 22.79 27.11
N LEU A 342 24.65 21.92 26.16
CA LEU A 342 25.66 20.88 26.34
C LEU A 342 27.11 21.42 26.35
N SER A 343 27.32 22.63 25.83
CA SER A 343 28.61 23.34 25.90
C SER A 343 28.78 24.18 27.18
N LEU A 344 27.72 24.39 27.97
CA LEU A 344 27.73 25.30 29.12
C LEU A 344 28.06 24.67 30.49
N ARG A 345 28.39 23.38 30.59
CA ARG A 345 28.81 22.78 31.88
C ARG A 345 29.99 21.81 31.74
N GLN A 346 30.99 22.02 32.59
CA GLN A 346 32.23 21.23 32.70
C GLN A 346 32.05 19.83 33.35
N GLU A 347 30.82 19.41 33.66
CA GLU A 347 30.54 18.14 34.38
C GLU A 347 29.49 17.26 33.69
N THR A 348 29.50 17.18 32.35
CA THR A 348 28.52 16.34 31.63
C THR A 348 29.11 15.62 30.42
N ASP A 349 30.34 15.11 30.51
CA ASP A 349 30.92 14.31 29.42
C ASP A 349 30.11 13.02 29.19
N ALA A 350 29.69 12.33 30.26
CA ALA A 350 28.87 11.11 30.15
C ALA A 350 27.48 11.34 29.53
N VAL A 351 26.86 12.51 29.78
CA VAL A 351 25.56 12.86 29.19
C VAL A 351 25.74 13.31 27.75
N ARG A 352 26.82 14.01 27.43
CA ARG A 352 27.20 14.39 26.08
C ARG A 352 27.46 13.16 25.22
N ASP A 353 28.27 12.22 25.68
CA ASP A 353 28.59 10.97 24.96
C ASP A 353 27.36 10.11 24.71
N ALA A 354 26.41 10.07 25.65
CA ALA A 354 25.17 9.32 25.50
C ALA A 354 24.19 9.95 24.49
N LEU A 355 24.12 11.28 24.42
CA LEU A 355 23.12 12.00 23.63
C LEU A 355 23.59 12.38 22.22
N THR A 356 24.89 12.58 22.03
CA THR A 356 25.47 13.03 20.75
C THR A 356 25.11 12.11 19.57
N PRO A 357 25.16 10.77 19.67
CA PRO A 357 24.76 9.90 18.56
C PRO A 357 23.30 10.06 18.16
N SER A 358 22.40 10.21 19.15
CA SER A 358 20.96 10.38 18.89
C SER A 358 20.66 11.76 18.29
N LEU A 359 21.35 12.80 18.75
CA LEU A 359 21.22 14.16 18.22
C LEU A 359 21.79 14.28 16.79
N ALA A 360 22.92 13.61 16.50
CA ALA A 360 23.51 13.57 15.18
C ALA A 360 22.60 12.82 14.19
N CYS A 361 22.03 11.67 14.58
CA CYS A 361 21.02 10.98 13.76
C CYS A 361 19.78 11.85 13.51
N ALA A 362 19.29 12.55 14.53
CA ALA A 362 18.15 13.45 14.38
C ALA A 362 18.45 14.65 13.45
N ALA A 363 19.65 15.21 13.55
CA ALA A 363 20.10 16.30 12.69
C ALA A 363 20.32 15.84 11.23
N ALA A 364 20.93 14.66 11.03
CA ALA A 364 21.09 14.04 9.71
C ALA A 364 19.74 13.71 9.06
N HIS A 365 18.81 13.14 9.82
CA HIS A 365 17.46 12.88 9.34
C HIS A 365 16.69 14.17 8.99
N ALA A 366 17.03 15.29 9.62
CA ALA A 366 16.41 16.58 9.39
C ALA A 366 17.14 17.44 8.32
N GLY A 367 18.26 17.00 7.76
CA GLY A 367 19.10 17.78 6.85
C GLY A 367 19.73 19.04 7.50
N ASP A 368 19.87 19.07 8.83
CA ASP A 368 20.35 20.23 9.59
C ASP A 368 21.89 20.26 9.65
N LEU A 369 22.51 20.76 8.57
CA LEU A 369 23.97 20.81 8.40
C LEU A 369 24.68 21.67 9.47
N GLU A 370 24.04 22.74 9.93
CA GLU A 370 24.61 23.65 10.95
C GLU A 370 24.65 22.97 12.32
N ALA A 371 23.59 22.22 12.67
CA ALA A 371 23.58 21.39 13.88
C ALA A 371 24.61 20.25 13.80
N LEU A 372 24.78 19.61 12.64
CA LEU A 372 25.80 18.57 12.44
C LEU A 372 27.22 19.11 12.58
N GLN A 373 27.53 20.28 12.02
CA GLN A 373 28.83 20.93 12.19
C GLN A 373 29.09 21.29 13.65
N THR A 374 28.10 21.85 14.35
CA THR A 374 28.21 22.17 15.78
C THR A 374 28.48 20.91 16.62
N LEU A 375 27.77 19.81 16.35
CA LEU A 375 27.98 18.53 17.04
C LEU A 375 29.36 17.91 16.72
N ALA A 376 29.85 18.09 15.50
CA ALA A 376 31.18 17.61 15.08
C ALA A 376 32.32 18.39 15.75
N GLU A 377 32.20 19.71 15.85
CA GLU A 377 33.15 20.55 16.59
C GLU A 377 33.19 20.18 18.07
N LEU A 378 32.02 19.94 18.68
CA LEU A 378 31.91 19.49 20.08
C LEU A 378 32.51 18.09 20.33
N ALA A 379 32.54 17.22 19.30
CA ALA A 379 33.12 15.88 19.39
C ALA A 379 34.65 15.87 19.19
N SER A 380 35.22 16.91 18.55
CA SER A 380 36.67 17.01 18.30
C SER A 380 37.52 17.19 19.57
N GLU A 381 36.89 17.53 20.70
CA GLU A 381 37.52 17.58 22.03
C GLU A 381 37.60 16.21 22.73
N CYS A 382 36.94 15.16 22.18
CA CYS A 382 36.91 13.82 22.76
C CYS A 382 37.58 12.80 21.81
N HIS A 383 38.62 12.10 22.27
CA HIS A 383 39.28 11.04 21.51
C HIS A 383 38.30 9.90 21.19
N TRP A 384 37.90 9.79 19.92
CA TRP A 384 37.18 8.62 19.42
C TRP A 384 38.15 7.43 19.34
N ALA A 385 37.97 6.43 20.21
CA ALA A 385 38.60 5.13 20.03
C ALA A 385 37.59 4.19 19.36
N PRO A 386 37.97 3.41 18.32
CA PRO A 386 37.10 2.40 17.75
C PRO A 386 36.67 1.41 18.83
N ALA A 387 35.37 1.14 18.95
CA ALA A 387 34.84 0.11 19.82
C ALA A 387 35.28 -1.28 19.32
N GLY A 388 36.48 -1.70 19.73
CA GLY A 388 37.05 -3.00 19.39
C GLY A 388 38.27 -3.42 20.22
N SER A 389 38.83 -2.55 21.07
CA SER A 389 40.13 -2.80 21.75
C SER A 389 40.06 -2.94 23.28
N ARG A 390 38.87 -3.00 23.89
CA ARG A 390 38.73 -3.38 25.31
C ARG A 390 37.60 -4.39 25.44
N GLY A 391 37.95 -5.66 25.68
CA GLY A 391 37.03 -6.80 25.74
C GLY A 391 35.97 -6.69 26.84
N LEU A 392 34.84 -6.06 26.51
CA LEU A 392 33.59 -6.06 27.27
C LEU A 392 32.42 -6.33 26.31
N PRO A 393 31.36 -7.04 26.75
CA PRO A 393 30.33 -7.57 25.87
C PRO A 393 29.46 -6.47 25.28
N VAL A 394 29.20 -6.56 23.98
CA VAL A 394 28.39 -5.64 23.19
C VAL A 394 26.90 -5.92 23.44
N GLY A 395 26.19 -4.93 23.98
CA GLY A 395 24.72 -4.88 23.95
C GLY A 395 24.21 -4.16 22.69
N PRO A 396 22.95 -4.37 22.27
CA PRO A 396 22.41 -3.79 21.04
C PRO A 396 22.20 -2.28 21.25
N GLY A 397 23.08 -1.46 20.68
CA GLY A 397 22.97 0.01 20.78
C GLY A 397 24.25 0.81 20.59
N ALA A 398 25.43 0.17 20.46
CA ALA A 398 26.71 0.88 20.35
C ALA A 398 27.25 0.95 18.89
N GLY A 399 26.44 1.45 17.96
CA GLY A 399 26.77 1.56 16.53
C GLY A 399 26.46 2.92 15.89
N GLY A 400 26.65 4.04 16.60
CA GLY A 400 26.04 5.33 16.24
C GLY A 400 26.53 6.02 14.95
N CYS A 401 27.77 5.80 14.50
CA CYS A 401 28.30 6.51 13.32
C CYS A 401 27.94 5.80 12.00
N TRP A 402 27.73 4.48 12.04
CA TRP A 402 27.39 3.68 10.87
C TRP A 402 25.92 3.83 10.48
N ASP A 403 25.02 4.03 11.45
CA ASP A 403 23.59 4.23 11.15
C ASP A 403 23.29 5.60 10.51
N GLY A 404 24.04 6.66 10.85
CA GLY A 404 23.79 8.01 10.32
C GLY A 404 24.14 8.17 8.83
N ALA A 405 25.30 7.65 8.40
CA ALA A 405 25.70 7.68 6.99
C ALA A 405 24.79 6.79 6.13
N VAL A 406 24.45 5.60 6.63
CA VAL A 406 23.52 4.68 5.94
C VAL A 406 22.11 5.26 5.84
N GLN A 407 21.64 5.99 6.86
CA GLN A 407 20.34 6.68 6.81
C GLN A 407 20.36 7.90 5.86
N ALA A 408 21.46 8.67 5.82
CA ALA A 408 21.62 9.79 4.89
C ALA A 408 21.74 9.31 3.43
N GLU A 409 22.44 8.20 3.18
CA GLU A 409 22.49 7.53 1.88
C GLU A 409 21.10 6.99 1.47
N ALA A 410 20.36 6.41 2.41
CA ALA A 410 18.98 5.95 2.17
C ALA A 410 17.99 7.10 1.90
N ALA A 411 18.29 8.31 2.40
CA ALA A 411 17.51 9.53 2.17
C ALA A 411 17.96 10.33 0.92
N GLY A 412 19.12 9.99 0.33
CA GLY A 412 19.64 10.64 -0.87
C GLY A 412 20.33 12.00 -0.64
N ASP A 413 20.74 12.31 0.60
CA ASP A 413 21.28 13.62 0.98
C ASP A 413 22.82 13.65 0.92
N LEU A 414 23.36 13.87 -0.30
CA LEU A 414 24.80 13.77 -0.58
C LEU A 414 25.66 14.77 0.19
N GLU A 415 25.15 15.94 0.57
CA GLU A 415 25.92 16.93 1.34
C GLU A 415 26.16 16.46 2.78
N VAL A 416 25.15 15.83 3.40
CA VAL A 416 25.25 15.22 4.72
C VAL A 416 26.21 14.03 4.71
N VAL A 417 26.14 13.19 3.67
CA VAL A 417 27.06 12.06 3.49
C VAL A 417 28.51 12.54 3.36
N THR A 418 28.75 13.57 2.54
CA THR A 418 30.09 14.14 2.33
C THR A 418 30.67 14.74 3.61
N LEU A 419 29.84 15.44 4.40
CA LEU A 419 30.25 15.99 5.70
C LEU A 419 30.62 14.86 6.68
N LEU A 420 29.77 13.83 6.83
CA LEU A 420 30.03 12.70 7.71
C LEU A 420 31.29 11.90 7.30
N GLN A 421 31.54 11.74 6.00
CA GLN A 421 32.74 11.09 5.48
C GLN A 421 34.01 11.91 5.74
N SER A 422 33.94 13.25 5.64
CA SER A 422 35.10 14.11 5.92
C SER A 422 35.54 14.08 7.39
N LEU A 423 34.61 13.85 8.31
CA LEU A 423 34.88 13.67 9.74
C LEU A 423 35.56 12.32 10.06
N GLN A 424 35.49 11.33 9.18
CA GLN A 424 36.14 10.02 9.35
C GLN A 424 37.61 10.00 8.88
N GLY A 425 38.05 10.98 8.07
CA GLY A 425 39.36 11.02 7.41
C GLY A 425 40.59 11.34 8.27
N GLY A 426 40.50 11.22 9.60
CA GLY A 426 41.59 11.55 10.54
C GLY A 426 42.49 10.38 10.98
N ALA A 427 42.29 9.17 10.46
CA ALA A 427 43.15 8.01 10.73
C ALA A 427 43.67 7.42 9.42
N ASP A 428 44.99 7.26 9.31
CA ASP A 428 45.72 6.77 8.13
C ASP A 428 45.00 5.63 7.38
N VAL A 429 44.53 5.91 6.16
CA VAL A 429 44.02 4.90 5.23
C VAL A 429 45.17 4.49 4.30
N LEU A 430 45.78 3.34 4.58
CA LEU A 430 46.49 2.56 3.58
C LEU A 430 45.47 2.08 2.53
N ALA A 431 45.55 2.61 1.32
CA ALA A 431 44.73 2.20 0.19
C ALA A 431 44.91 0.70 -0.10
N PRO A 432 43.83 -0.10 -0.25
CA PRO A 432 43.96 -1.42 -0.84
C PRO A 432 44.15 -1.26 -2.36
N GLY A 433 45.32 -1.66 -2.85
CA GLY A 433 45.57 -1.85 -4.29
C GLY A 433 44.70 -2.97 -4.87
N PRO A 434 44.60 -3.06 -6.20
CA PRO A 434 43.71 -4.03 -6.85
C PRO A 434 44.18 -5.46 -6.59
N GLU A 435 43.35 -6.27 -5.92
CA GLU A 435 43.59 -7.70 -5.77
C GLU A 435 43.41 -8.41 -7.12
N VAL A 436 44.48 -9.06 -7.54
CA VAL A 436 44.54 -9.99 -8.66
C VAL A 436 43.84 -11.29 -8.24
N LEU A 437 42.78 -11.67 -8.95
CA LEU A 437 42.16 -12.99 -8.82
C LEU A 437 43.18 -14.10 -9.14
N PRO A 438 43.36 -15.12 -8.28
CA PRO A 438 44.16 -16.28 -8.64
C PRO A 438 43.35 -17.20 -9.56
N VAL A 439 43.96 -17.49 -10.71
CA VAL A 439 43.63 -18.59 -11.60
C VAL A 439 43.99 -19.90 -10.91
N VAL A 440 43.02 -20.81 -10.71
CA VAL A 440 42.96 -22.21 -11.21
C VAL A 440 41.55 -22.73 -10.94
#